data_AF-A0A166BDX4-F1
#
_entry.id   AF-A0A166BDX4-F1
#
_cell.length_a   1.000
_cell.length_b   1.000
_cell.length_c   1.000
_cell.angle_alpha   90.00
_cell.angle_beta   90.00
_cell.angle_gamma   90.00
#
_symmetry.space_group_name_H-M   'P 1'
#
loop_
_entity.id
_entity.type
_entity.pdbx_description
1 polymer ?
#
loop_
_entity_poly.entity_id
_entity_poly.type
_entity_poly.pdbx_seq_one_letter_code
_entity_poly.pdbx_strand_id
1 'polypeptide(L)' 'MLYKPRSTLLRSFVSVQTAVGDPGFYGTLMFLIYNHGEFDYKIKKGDRIAQGVVFEVIGSGEYNGSYQESE' A
#
# COMPACT_ATOMS: atom_id res chain seq x y z
N MET A 1 -9.65 -2.18 3.31
CA MET A 1 -8.94 -2.72 2.11
C MET A 1 -7.60 -3.34 2.52
N LEU A 2 -7.04 -4.24 1.70
CA LEU A 2 -5.67 -4.72 1.87
C LEU A 2 -4.81 -4.29 0.68
N TYR A 3 -3.67 -3.67 0.93
CA TYR A 3 -2.67 -3.40 -0.09
C TYR A 3 -1.59 -4.49 -0.03
N LYS A 4 -1.26 -5.11 -1.16
CA LYS A 4 -0.25 -6.18 -1.21
C LYS A 4 0.77 -5.92 -2.31
N PRO A 5 2.05 -6.28 -2.10
CA PRO A 5 3.04 -6.17 -3.16
C PRO A 5 2.70 -7.14 -4.30
N ARG A 6 3.15 -6.80 -5.51
CA ARG A 6 3.13 -7.78 -6.61
C ARG A 6 4.17 -8.85 -6.37
N SER A 7 3.85 -10.11 -6.68
CA SER A 7 4.75 -11.24 -6.42
C SER A 7 6.14 -11.06 -7.07
N THR A 8 6.22 -10.45 -8.25
CA THR A 8 7.52 -10.14 -8.90
C THR A 8 8.42 -9.27 -8.03
N LEU A 9 7.87 -8.21 -7.41
CA LEU A 9 8.63 -7.31 -6.54
C LEU A 9 9.11 -8.05 -5.29
N LEU A 10 8.22 -8.85 -4.68
CA LEU A 10 8.54 -9.65 -3.50
C LEU A 10 9.62 -10.71 -3.78
N ARG A 11 9.58 -11.35 -4.95
CA ARG A 11 10.61 -12.31 -5.41
C ARG A 11 11.95 -11.64 -5.69
N SER A 12 11.96 -10.32 -5.88
CA SER A 12 13.18 -9.51 -5.96
C SER A 12 13.67 -9.01 -4.60
N PHE A 13 13.22 -9.61 -3.50
CA PHE A 13 13.57 -9.22 -2.13
C PHE A 13 13.10 -7.82 -1.74
N VAL A 14 12.21 -7.20 -2.53
CA VAL A 14 11.63 -5.89 -2.21
C VAL A 14 10.21 -6.08 -1.71
N SER A 15 9.95 -5.57 -0.52
CA SER A 15 8.64 -5.65 0.12
C SER A 15 7.94 -4.29 0.14
N VAL A 16 6.61 -4.33 0.10
CA VAL A 16 5.75 -3.19 0.41
C VAL A 16 5.09 -3.52 1.74
N GLN A 17 5.42 -2.76 2.79
CA GLN A 17 4.90 -2.91 4.14
C GLN A 17 3.66 -2.03 4.29
N THR A 18 2.54 -2.63 4.67
CA THR A 18 1.22 -1.98 4.68
C THR A 18 0.39 -2.42 5.87
N ALA A 19 -0.58 -1.59 6.25
CA ALA A 19 -1.66 -1.95 7.16
C ALA A 19 -2.98 -2.12 6.39
N VAL A 20 -4.09 -2.27 7.13
CA VAL A 20 -5.44 -2.23 6.56
C VAL A 20 -5.77 -0.79 6.17
N GLY A 21 -6.33 -0.59 4.98
CA GLY A 21 -6.91 0.69 4.60
C GLY A 21 -8.30 0.85 5.22
N ASP A 22 -8.49 1.91 5.99
CA ASP A 22 -9.75 2.23 6.66
C ASP A 22 -10.83 2.68 5.67
N PRO A 23 -12.10 2.30 5.88
CA PRO A 23 -13.21 2.79 5.07
C PRO A 23 -13.38 4.30 5.20
N GLY A 24 -13.74 4.97 4.10
CA GLY A 24 -13.87 6.43 4.07
C GLY A 24 -12.55 7.20 3.91
N PHE A 25 -11.38 6.52 3.93
CA PHE A 25 -10.11 7.17 3.62
C PHE A 25 -10.11 7.73 2.19
N TYR A 26 -9.76 9.02 2.07
CA TYR A 26 -9.49 9.69 0.82
C TYR A 26 -8.13 10.38 0.88
N GLY A 27 -7.30 10.12 -0.12
CA GLY A 27 -5.99 10.75 -0.26
C GLY A 27 -4.97 9.88 -0.98
N THR A 28 -3.75 10.40 -1.06
CA THR A 28 -2.64 9.70 -1.71
C THR A 28 -2.15 8.55 -0.84
N LEU A 29 -2.14 7.33 -1.40
CA LEU A 29 -1.64 6.15 -0.69
C LEU A 29 -0.13 6.23 -0.51
N MET A 30 0.31 6.15 0.75
CA MET A 30 1.72 6.09 1.14
C MET A 30 2.11 4.66 1.51
N PHE A 31 3.25 4.20 0.99
CA PHE A 31 3.76 2.86 1.24
C PHE A 31 5.20 2.89 1.73
N LEU A 32 5.50 2.10 2.77
CA LEU A 32 6.86 1.80 3.14
C LEU A 32 7.41 0.70 2.22
N ILE A 33 8.44 1.04 1.45
CA ILE A 33 9.16 0.08 0.61
C ILE A 33 10.47 -0.27 1.31
N TYR A 34 10.75 -1.57 1.41
CA TYR A 34 11.98 -2.05 2.02
C TYR A 34 12.66 -3.08 1.13
N ASN A 35 13.94 -2.87 0.86
CA ASN A 35 14.81 -3.79 0.14
C ASN A 35 15.53 -4.71 1.16
N HIS A 36 15.22 -6.00 1.12
CA HIS A 36 15.86 -7.03 1.94
C HIS A 36 17.11 -7.64 1.28
N GLY A 37 17.39 -7.29 0.02
CA GLY A 37 18.54 -7.79 -0.72
C GLY A 37 19.83 -7.04 -0.41
N GLU A 38 20.95 -7.61 -0.83
CA GLU A 38 22.29 -7.02 -0.68
C GLU A 38 22.64 -6.02 -1.79
N PHE A 39 21.81 -5.94 -2.84
CA PHE A 39 22.05 -5.13 -4.02
C PHE A 39 20.98 -4.05 -4.18
N ASP A 40 21.36 -2.94 -4.80
CA ASP A 40 20.44 -1.86 -5.14
C ASP A 40 19.32 -2.35 -6.06
N TYR A 41 18.08 -1.97 -5.72
CA TYR A 41 16.90 -2.19 -6.56
C TYR A 41 16.34 -0.86 -7.05
N LYS A 42 16.19 -0.70 -8.36
CA LYS A 42 15.66 0.52 -8.97
C LYS A 42 14.19 0.36 -9.32
N ILE A 43 13.34 1.21 -8.75
CA ILE A 43 11.92 1.32 -9.09
C ILE A 43 11.75 2.51 -10.03
N LYS A 44 11.07 2.31 -11.16
CA LYS A 44 10.76 3.39 -12.10
C LYS A 44 9.42 4.03 -11.75
N LYS A 45 9.32 5.35 -11.92
CA LYS A 45 8.03 6.05 -11.83
C LYS A 45 7.02 5.43 -12.80
N GLY A 46 5.84 5.09 -12.28
CA GLY A 46 4.78 4.40 -13.03
C GLY A 46 4.81 2.87 -12.89
N ASP A 47 5.84 2.29 -12.27
CA ASP A 47 5.83 0.85 -11.97
C ASP A 47 4.73 0.50 -10.97
N ARG A 48 4.04 -0.61 -11.25
CA ARG A 48 3.03 -1.15 -10.34
C ARG A 48 3.74 -1.87 -9.18
N ILE A 49 3.77 -1.22 -8.02
CA ILE A 49 4.46 -1.74 -6.82
C ILE A 49 3.52 -2.46 -5.84
N ALA A 50 2.24 -2.10 -5.84
CA ALA A 50 1.21 -2.67 -4.97
C ALA A 50 -0.10 -2.87 -5.74
N GLN A 51 -1.00 -3.65 -5.15
CA GLN A 51 -2.37 -3.84 -5.61
C GLN A 51 -3.32 -3.78 -4.41
N GLY A 52 -4.49 -3.18 -4.59
CA GLY A 52 -5.55 -3.16 -3.61
C GLY A 52 -6.45 -4.38 -3.77
N VAL A 53 -6.81 -5.01 -2.65
CA VAL A 53 -7.87 -6.00 -2.55
C VAL A 53 -8.96 -5.40 -1.66
N VAL A 54 -10.13 -5.22 -2.26
CA VAL A 54 -11.29 -4.55 -1.63
C VAL A 54 -12.25 -5.61 -1.14
N PHE A 55 -12.79 -5.40 0.05
CA PHE A 55 -13.75 -6.28 0.69
C PHE A 55 -14.83 -5.41 1.31
N GLU A 56 -16.05 -5.95 1.35
CA GLU A 56 -17.11 -5.37 2.16
C GLU A 56 -16.79 -5.56 3.65
N VAL A 57 -17.06 -4.53 4.45
CA VAL A 57 -16.81 -4.54 5.89
C VAL A 57 -18.04 -4.02 6.62
N ILE A 58 -18.34 -4.60 7.77
CA ILE A 58 -19.48 -4.23 8.61
C ILE A 58 -18.94 -3.71 9.94
N GLY A 59 -19.39 -2.54 10.38
CA GLY A 59 -19.11 -2.00 11.71
C GLY A 59 -17.75 -1.29 11.89
N SER A 60 -17.09 -0.87 10.82
CA SER A 60 -15.75 -0.25 10.86
C SER A 60 -15.74 1.28 11.04
N GLY A 61 -16.89 1.96 10.92
CA GLY A 61 -16.94 3.43 10.86
C GLY A 61 -16.28 4.01 9.60
N GLU A 62 -16.15 5.33 9.58
CA GLU A 62 -15.46 6.08 8.52
C GLU A 62 -14.19 6.75 9.07
N TYR A 63 -13.14 6.76 8.26
CA TYR A 63 -11.86 7.34 8.60
C TYR A 63 -11.96 8.87 8.70
N ASN A 64 -11.52 9.40 9.84
CA ASN A 64 -11.49 10.83 10.15
C ASN A 64 -10.13 11.27 10.74
N GLY A 65 -9.07 10.51 10.46
CA GLY A 65 -7.73 10.76 10.98
C GLY A 65 -6.95 11.83 10.21
N SER A 66 -5.74 12.12 10.68
CA SER A 66 -4.90 13.22 10.18
C SER A 66 -4.35 13.04 8.76
N TYR A 67 -4.43 11.84 8.19
CA TYR A 67 -3.98 11.56 6.82
C TYR A 67 -5.09 11.76 5.78
N GLN A 68 -6.29 12.20 6.20
CA GLN A 68 -7.39 12.47 5.29
C GLN A 68 -7.07 13.74 4.47
N GLU A 69 -7.12 13.62 3.15
CA GLU A 69 -6.98 14.75 2.22
C GLU A 69 -8.36 15.36 1.91
N SER A 70 -8.37 16.61 1.46
CA SER A 70 -9.57 17.25 0.91
C SER A 70 -9.83 16.73 -0.49
N GLU A 71 -11.09 16.46 -0.80
CA GLU A 71 -11.55 16.10 -2.16
C GLU A 71 -11.42 17.27 -3.16
#